data_AF-E2S472-F1
#
_entry.id   AF-E2S472-F1
#
_cell.length_a   1.000
_cell.length_b   1.000
_cell.length_c   1.000
_cell.angle_alpha   90.00
_cell.angle_beta   90.00
_cell.angle_gamma   90.00
#
_symmetry.space_group_name_H-M   'P 1'
#
loop_
_entity.id
_entity.type
_entity.pdbx_description
1 polymer ?
#
loop_
_entity_poly.entity_id
_entity_poly.type
_entity_poly.pdbx_seq_one_letter_code
_entity_poly.pdbx_strand_id
1 'polypeptide(L)'
;MILSKVENNEKSKAKGTAIMDESVHEALSFNEDVEKEQTGKRKTALNALFAAALAGFWFILSQWGNGMPWWLSLGLVVVCAGVALWVSAQKRNVRAGYRQDPFAQPQPEKKYYFGIILIICPPFFQPFLEGHLVTAAVVFTLWGIAVFWVFNSGAMDLSTRDNASGQQATGNE
;
A
#
# COMPACT_ATOMS: atom_id res chain seq x y z
N MET A 1 -16.76 -18.49 -60.53
CA MET A 1 -15.39 -18.63 -59.95
C MET A 1 -14.91 -17.38 -59.19
N ILE A 2 -15.42 -16.17 -59.49
CA ILE A 2 -14.99 -14.93 -58.80
C ILE A 2 -15.62 -14.77 -57.40
N LEU A 3 -16.89 -15.15 -57.23
CA LEU A 3 -17.61 -15.03 -55.94
C LEU A 3 -17.00 -15.87 -54.80
N SER A 4 -16.54 -17.10 -55.07
CA SER A 4 -15.92 -17.94 -54.03
C SER A 4 -14.55 -17.40 -53.57
N LYS A 5 -13.87 -16.63 -54.42
CA LYS A 5 -12.57 -16.02 -54.10
C LYS A 5 -12.73 -14.79 -53.21
N VAL A 6 -13.83 -14.04 -53.38
CA VAL A 6 -14.17 -12.89 -52.52
C VAL A 6 -14.61 -13.35 -51.13
N GLU A 7 -15.49 -14.35 -51.05
CA GLU A 7 -15.97 -14.88 -49.76
C GLU A 7 -14.83 -15.49 -48.91
N ASN A 8 -13.90 -16.21 -49.54
CA ASN A 8 -12.73 -16.74 -48.84
C ASN A 8 -11.79 -15.63 -48.35
N ASN A 9 -11.70 -14.51 -49.07
CA ASN A 9 -10.85 -13.40 -48.68
C ASN A 9 -11.44 -12.64 -47.49
N GLU A 10 -12.76 -12.47 -47.44
CA GLU A 10 -13.45 -11.87 -46.28
C GLU A 10 -13.37 -12.75 -45.03
N LYS A 11 -13.56 -14.07 -45.15
CA LYS A 11 -13.38 -15.01 -44.03
C LYS A 11 -11.93 -15.05 -43.54
N SER A 12 -10.95 -14.98 -44.46
CA SER A 12 -9.53 -14.90 -44.11
C SER A 12 -9.20 -13.60 -43.38
N LYS A 13 -9.75 -12.47 -43.84
CA LYS A 13 -9.55 -11.16 -43.22
C LYS A 13 -10.20 -11.08 -41.84
N ALA A 14 -11.43 -11.56 -41.68
CA ALA A 14 -12.13 -11.61 -40.40
C ALA A 14 -11.42 -12.53 -39.38
N LYS A 15 -10.88 -13.65 -39.85
CA LYS A 15 -10.06 -14.55 -39.03
C LYS A 15 -8.72 -13.91 -38.65
N GLY A 16 -8.09 -13.18 -39.56
CA GLY A 16 -6.87 -12.43 -39.30
C GLY A 16 -7.04 -11.29 -38.29
N THR A 17 -8.17 -10.57 -38.34
CA THR A 17 -8.50 -9.53 -37.35
C THR A 17 -8.81 -10.13 -35.98
N ALA A 18 -9.55 -11.25 -35.91
CA ALA A 18 -9.83 -11.91 -34.64
C ALA A 18 -8.55 -12.42 -33.95
N ILE A 19 -7.60 -12.99 -34.69
CA ILE A 19 -6.30 -13.43 -34.16
C ILE A 19 -5.44 -12.24 -33.73
N MET A 20 -5.55 -11.10 -34.42
CA MET A 20 -4.83 -9.87 -34.05
C MET A 20 -5.41 -9.26 -32.76
N ASP A 21 -6.73 -9.19 -32.63
CA ASP A 21 -7.38 -8.67 -31.43
C ASP A 21 -7.10 -9.54 -30.19
N GLU A 22 -7.09 -10.87 -30.35
CA GLU A 22 -6.73 -11.81 -29.30
C GLU A 22 -5.26 -11.65 -28.86
N SER A 23 -4.34 -11.52 -29.82
CA SER A 23 -2.91 -11.33 -29.50
C SER A 23 -2.58 -9.94 -28.91
N VAL A 24 -3.32 -8.89 -29.29
CA VAL A 24 -3.21 -7.56 -28.67
C VAL A 24 -3.76 -7.59 -27.24
N HIS A 25 -4.89 -8.24 -27.01
CA HIS A 25 -5.44 -8.41 -25.66
C HIS A 25 -4.51 -9.22 -24.76
N GLU A 26 -3.91 -10.31 -25.27
CA GLU A 26 -2.95 -11.11 -24.53
C GLU A 26 -1.67 -10.34 -24.20
N ALA A 27 -1.15 -9.54 -25.15
CA ALA A 27 0.02 -8.69 -24.91
C ALA A 27 -0.27 -7.58 -23.89
N LEU A 28 -1.47 -6.98 -23.93
CA LEU A 28 -1.90 -5.97 -22.95
C LEU A 28 -2.08 -6.58 -21.56
N SER A 29 -2.75 -7.72 -21.44
CA SER A 29 -2.93 -8.41 -20.15
C SER A 29 -1.59 -8.87 -19.58
N PHE A 30 -0.69 -9.40 -20.42
CA PHE A 30 0.66 -9.76 -19.99
C PHE A 30 1.44 -8.55 -19.48
N ASN A 31 1.40 -7.42 -20.19
CA ASN A 31 2.09 -6.21 -19.76
C ASN A 31 1.50 -5.66 -18.45
N GLU A 32 0.18 -5.68 -18.30
CA GLU A 32 -0.49 -5.28 -17.07
C GLU A 32 -0.13 -6.19 -15.88
N ASP A 33 -0.06 -7.51 -16.09
CA ASP A 33 0.32 -8.46 -15.06
C ASP A 33 1.79 -8.31 -14.65
N VAL A 34 2.69 -8.10 -15.61
CA VAL A 34 4.12 -7.83 -15.34
C VAL A 34 4.29 -6.51 -14.59
N GLU A 35 3.58 -5.45 -14.98
CA GLU A 35 3.63 -4.15 -14.31
C GLU A 35 3.07 -4.23 -12.89
N LYS A 36 1.96 -4.96 -12.68
CA LYS A 36 1.39 -5.24 -11.36
C LYS A 36 2.36 -6.02 -10.48
N GLU A 37 3.02 -7.05 -11.02
CA GLU A 37 3.97 -7.87 -10.27
C GLU A 37 5.21 -7.04 -9.86
N GLN A 38 5.78 -6.27 -10.79
CA GLN A 38 6.92 -5.39 -10.51
C GLN A 38 6.56 -4.30 -9.50
N THR A 39 5.39 -3.68 -9.65
CA THR A 39 4.88 -2.66 -8.71
C THR A 39 4.62 -3.26 -7.33
N GLY A 40 4.07 -4.48 -7.27
CA GLY A 40 3.87 -5.23 -6.03
C GLY A 40 5.18 -5.57 -5.32
N LYS A 41 6.18 -6.06 -6.05
CA LYS A 41 7.53 -6.33 -5.51
C LYS A 41 8.19 -5.05 -5.00
N ARG A 42 8.12 -3.95 -5.76
CA ARG A 42 8.66 -2.65 -5.36
C ARG A 42 7.97 -2.11 -4.11
N LYS A 43 6.63 -2.18 -4.05
CA LYS A 43 5.84 -1.79 -2.87
C LYS A 43 6.24 -2.61 -1.64
N THR A 44 6.41 -3.92 -1.80
CA THR A 44 6.85 -4.81 -0.71
C THR A 44 8.25 -4.46 -0.23
N ALA A 45 9.19 -4.22 -1.14
CA ALA A 45 10.55 -3.82 -0.78
C ALA A 45 10.59 -2.47 -0.06
N LEU A 46 9.82 -1.49 -0.52
CA LEU A 46 9.68 -0.19 0.14
C LEU A 46 9.08 -0.34 1.54
N ASN A 47 8.03 -1.15 1.69
CA ASN A 47 7.42 -1.45 2.99
C ASN A 47 8.42 -2.10 3.95
N ALA A 48 9.25 -3.04 3.46
CA ALA A 48 10.30 -3.68 4.25
C ALA A 48 11.37 -2.68 4.69
N LEU A 49 11.85 -1.84 3.77
CA LEU A 49 12.81 -0.77 4.09
C LEU A 49 12.24 0.22 5.12
N PHE A 50 10.98 0.61 4.98
CA PHE A 50 10.33 1.53 5.89
C PHE A 50 10.16 0.92 7.29
N ALA A 51 9.73 -0.35 7.37
CA ALA A 51 9.62 -1.07 8.63
C ALA A 51 10.97 -1.25 9.32
N ALA A 52 12.02 -1.61 8.56
CA ALA A 52 13.39 -1.73 9.07
C ALA A 52 13.93 -0.38 9.56
N ALA A 53 13.69 0.70 8.80
CA ALA A 53 14.08 2.05 9.20
C ALA A 53 13.37 2.48 10.48
N LEU A 54 12.06 2.24 10.62
CA LEU A 54 11.32 2.53 11.86
C LEU A 54 11.88 1.73 13.05
N ALA A 55 12.15 0.43 12.85
CA ALA A 55 12.66 -0.43 13.91
C ALA A 55 14.05 0.01 14.37
N GLY A 56 14.96 0.28 13.43
CA GLY A 56 16.29 0.80 13.72
C GLY A 56 16.23 2.17 14.40
N PHE A 57 15.35 3.05 13.93
CA PHE A 57 15.13 4.36 14.53
C PHE A 57 14.70 4.25 16.01
N TRP A 58 13.66 3.46 16.30
CA TRP A 58 13.18 3.26 17.67
C TRP A 58 14.19 2.52 18.56
N PHE A 59 14.94 1.57 18.01
CA PHE A 59 16.05 0.93 18.71
C PHE A 59 17.08 1.97 19.16
N ILE A 60 17.54 2.83 18.26
CA ILE A 60 18.51 3.89 18.58
C ILE A 60 17.95 4.84 19.65
N LEU A 61 16.68 5.27 19.52
CA LEU A 61 16.03 6.12 20.52
C LEU A 61 15.96 5.46 21.89
N SER A 62 15.64 4.16 21.94
CA SER A 62 15.51 3.43 23.20
C SER A 62 16.81 3.37 24.01
N GLN A 63 17.96 3.51 23.34
CA GLN A 63 19.26 3.49 23.99
C GLN A 63 19.72 4.87 24.49
N TRP A 64 19.07 5.95 24.06
CA TRP A 64 19.53 7.32 24.31
C TRP A 64 19.00 7.97 25.60
N GLY A 65 18.06 7.32 26.29
CA GLY A 65 17.58 7.73 27.60
C GLY A 65 17.15 9.21 27.70
N ASN A 66 17.26 9.78 28.90
CA ASN A 66 16.96 11.19 29.17
C ASN A 66 18.05 12.17 28.67
N GLY A 67 19.12 11.67 28.05
CA GLY A 67 20.25 12.45 27.53
C GLY A 67 20.08 12.91 26.08
N MET A 68 18.94 12.61 25.45
CA MET A 68 18.72 12.93 24.06
C MET A 68 18.65 14.46 23.83
N PRO A 69 19.51 15.02 22.97
CA PRO A 69 19.46 16.44 22.66
C PRO A 69 18.11 16.82 22.02
N TRP A 70 17.43 17.80 22.61
CA TRP A 70 16.09 18.24 22.18
C TRP A 70 16.00 18.63 20.69
N TRP A 71 17.10 19.08 20.10
CA TRP A 71 17.17 19.44 18.68
C TRP A 71 17.09 18.24 17.74
N LEU A 72 17.50 17.04 18.15
CA LEU A 72 17.29 15.83 17.36
C LEU A 72 15.82 15.46 17.30
N SER A 73 15.11 15.58 18.42
CA SER A 73 13.65 15.39 18.47
C SER A 73 12.93 16.42 17.61
N LEU A 74 13.36 17.68 17.64
CA LEU A 74 12.84 18.73 16.76
C LEU A 74 13.10 18.41 15.27
N GLY A 75 14.31 18.00 14.93
CA GLY A 75 14.68 17.61 13.56
C GLY A 75 13.81 16.47 13.04
N LEU A 76 13.54 15.46 13.86
CA LEU A 76 12.62 14.38 13.52
C LEU A 76 11.21 14.90 13.23
N VAL A 77 10.65 15.73 14.11
CA VAL A 77 9.30 16.29 13.94
C VAL A 77 9.20 17.08 12.64
N VAL A 78 10.22 17.88 12.31
CA VAL A 78 10.27 18.64 11.05
C VAL A 78 10.32 17.71 9.83
N VAL A 79 11.12 16.65 9.88
CA VAL A 79 11.18 15.65 8.80
C VAL A 79 9.84 14.93 8.65
N CYS A 80 9.23 14.48 9.74
CA CYS A 80 7.92 13.83 9.73
C CYS A 80 6.83 14.76 9.17
N ALA A 81 6.80 16.04 9.60
CA ALA A 81 5.88 17.04 9.08
C ALA A 81 6.13 17.30 7.59
N GLY A 82 7.38 17.42 7.17
CA GLY A 82 7.77 17.60 5.77
C GLY A 82 7.32 16.43 4.88
N VAL A 83 7.56 15.18 5.32
CA VAL A 83 7.10 13.98 4.62
C VAL A 83 5.57 13.92 4.58
N ALA A 84 4.88 14.22 5.69
CA ALA A 84 3.43 14.22 5.74
C ALA A 84 2.82 15.27 4.79
N LEU A 85 3.38 16.48 4.75
CA LEU A 85 2.98 17.54 3.84
C LEU A 85 3.27 17.16 2.38
N TRP A 86 4.44 16.60 2.10
CA TRP A 86 4.82 16.13 0.76
C TRP A 86 3.88 15.03 0.26
N VAL A 87 3.63 13.99 1.06
CA VAL A 87 2.68 12.91 0.72
C VAL A 87 1.27 13.45 0.53
N SER A 88 0.83 14.38 1.38
CA SER A 88 -0.50 15.01 1.26
C SER A 88 -0.62 15.85 -0.01
N ALA A 89 0.43 16.60 -0.37
CA ALA A 89 0.48 17.35 -1.62
C ALA A 89 0.46 16.44 -2.84
N GLN A 90 1.16 15.30 -2.78
CA GLN A 90 1.20 14.33 -3.88
C GLN A 90 -0.13 13.58 -4.05
N LYS A 91 -0.80 13.24 -2.94
CA LYS A 91 -2.18 12.71 -2.96
C LYS A 91 -3.19 13.72 -3.52
N ARG A 92 -2.96 15.02 -3.35
CA ARG A 92 -3.82 16.09 -3.89
C ARG A 92 -3.82 16.16 -5.43
N ASN A 93 -2.73 15.74 -6.06
CA ASN A 93 -2.63 15.66 -7.53
C ASN A 93 -3.33 14.43 -8.12
N VAL A 94 -3.66 13.43 -7.30
CA VAL A 94 -4.58 12.38 -7.68
C VAL A 94 -5.97 12.90 -7.36
N ARG A 95 -6.68 13.45 -8.36
CA ARG A 95 -8.10 13.79 -8.19
C ARG A 95 -8.81 12.52 -7.71
N ALA A 96 -9.08 12.42 -6.41
CA ALA A 96 -10.15 11.56 -5.92
C ALA A 96 -11.37 11.98 -6.75
N GLY A 97 -11.86 11.09 -7.61
CA GLY A 97 -12.92 11.43 -8.54
C GLY A 97 -14.04 12.12 -7.75
N TYR A 98 -14.54 13.24 -8.26
CA TYR A 98 -15.65 14.03 -7.69
C TYR A 98 -16.98 13.24 -7.51
N ARG A 99 -16.92 11.91 -7.58
CA ARG A 99 -18.00 10.93 -7.44
C ARG A 99 -17.84 10.03 -6.20
N GLN A 100 -16.82 10.24 -5.35
CA GLN A 100 -16.84 9.62 -4.02
C GLN A 100 -17.91 10.32 -3.19
N ASP A 101 -18.98 9.58 -2.88
CA ASP A 101 -20.01 10.04 -1.95
C ASP A 101 -19.35 10.34 -0.58
N PRO A 102 -19.44 11.60 -0.08
CA PRO A 102 -18.86 12.00 1.20
C PRO A 102 -19.32 11.14 2.38
N PHE A 103 -20.48 10.50 2.27
CA PHE A 103 -21.08 9.65 3.31
C PHE A 103 -20.79 8.16 3.12
N ALA A 104 -20.22 7.75 1.98
CA ALA A 104 -19.80 6.37 1.70
C ALA A 104 -18.29 6.16 1.92
N GLN A 105 -17.69 6.90 2.86
CA GLN A 105 -16.28 6.69 3.18
C GLN A 105 -16.09 5.35 3.88
N PRO A 106 -15.12 4.52 3.44
CA PRO A 106 -14.85 3.23 4.07
C PRO A 106 -14.48 3.42 5.53
N GLN A 107 -15.25 2.78 6.42
CA GLN A 107 -15.02 2.91 7.86
C GLN A 107 -13.80 2.12 8.32
N PRO A 108 -13.08 2.60 9.36
CA PRO A 108 -11.93 1.88 9.87
C PRO A 108 -12.35 0.61 10.61
N GLU A 109 -11.80 -0.54 10.23
CA GLU A 109 -12.07 -1.81 10.91
C GLU A 109 -11.07 -2.08 12.04
N LYS A 110 -11.32 -3.11 12.86
CA LYS A 110 -10.45 -3.53 13.97
C LYS A 110 -8.97 -3.69 13.58
N LYS A 111 -8.69 -4.23 12.37
CA LYS A 111 -7.32 -4.39 11.84
C LYS A 111 -6.59 -3.05 11.64
N TYR A 112 -7.32 -2.00 11.25
CA TYR A 112 -6.77 -0.66 11.09
C TYR A 112 -6.35 -0.07 12.43
N TYR A 113 -7.25 -0.13 13.43
CA TYR A 113 -6.94 0.35 14.78
C TYR A 113 -5.78 -0.42 15.42
N PHE A 114 -5.76 -1.75 15.24
CA PHE A 114 -4.63 -2.56 15.70
C PHE A 114 -3.32 -2.13 15.04
N GLY A 115 -3.32 -1.88 13.73
CA GLY A 115 -2.14 -1.39 13.01
C GLY A 115 -1.64 -0.04 13.55
N ILE A 116 -2.55 0.90 13.83
CA ILE A 116 -2.19 2.19 14.44
C ILE A 116 -1.59 2.00 15.83
N ILE A 117 -2.24 1.20 16.69
CA ILE A 117 -1.74 0.94 18.04
C ILE A 117 -0.34 0.32 17.98
N LEU A 118 -0.12 -0.62 17.06
CA LEU A 118 1.18 -1.27 16.88
C LEU A 118 2.27 -0.26 16.51
N ILE A 119 2.00 0.67 15.59
CA ILE A 119 2.96 1.70 15.16
C ILE A 119 3.32 2.66 16.29
N ILE A 120 2.35 3.01 17.15
CA ILE A 120 2.52 3.97 18.25
C ILE A 120 3.04 3.29 19.55
N CYS A 121 3.14 1.97 19.55
CA CYS A 121 3.53 1.18 20.72
C CYS A 121 4.95 1.42 21.29
N PRO A 122 6.00 1.66 20.48
CA PRO A 122 7.39 1.76 20.97
C PRO A 122 7.68 2.68 22.16
N PRO A 123 7.16 3.93 22.24
CA PRO A 123 7.45 4.82 23.37
C PRO A 123 7.02 4.25 24.73
N PHE A 124 6.00 3.39 24.78
CA PHE A 124 5.53 2.80 26.04
C PHE A 124 6.48 1.77 26.63
N PHE A 125 7.36 1.18 25.81
CA PHE A 125 8.34 0.18 26.24
C PHE A 125 9.73 0.76 26.46
N GLN A 126 9.97 2.00 26.04
CA GLN A 126 11.26 2.68 26.13
C GLN A 126 11.89 2.62 27.54
N PRO A 127 11.17 2.87 28.65
CA PRO A 127 11.76 2.80 30.00
C PRO A 127 12.27 1.42 30.40
N PHE A 128 11.73 0.35 29.81
CA PHE A 128 12.09 -1.03 30.11
C PHE A 128 13.25 -1.55 29.25
N LEU A 129 13.60 -0.84 28.17
CA LEU A 129 14.60 -1.23 27.19
C LEU A 129 15.87 -0.39 27.25
N GLU A 130 15.85 0.71 28.01
CA GLU A 130 16.99 1.59 28.24
C GLU A 130 18.15 0.80 28.89
N GLY A 131 19.33 0.84 28.28
CA GLY A 131 20.53 0.13 28.74
C GLY A 131 20.55 -1.38 28.46
N HIS A 132 19.46 -1.97 27.95
CA HIS A 132 19.35 -3.39 27.64
C HIS A 132 19.44 -3.68 26.12
N LEU A 133 20.63 -3.48 25.55
CA LEU A 133 20.89 -3.59 24.09
C LEU A 133 20.36 -4.89 23.45
N VAL A 134 20.65 -6.05 24.03
CA VAL A 134 20.25 -7.35 23.45
C VAL A 134 18.72 -7.50 23.46
N THR A 135 18.09 -7.16 24.58
CA THR A 135 16.63 -7.21 24.73
C THR A 135 15.96 -6.24 23.77
N ALA A 136 16.45 -5.00 23.68
CA ALA A 136 15.95 -4.00 22.76
C ALA A 136 16.07 -4.46 21.30
N ALA A 137 17.21 -5.05 20.92
CA ALA A 137 17.40 -5.57 19.56
C ALA A 137 16.36 -6.64 19.20
N VAL A 138 16.10 -7.60 20.10
CA VAL A 138 15.09 -8.64 19.89
C VAL A 138 13.69 -8.03 19.78
N VAL A 139 13.31 -7.15 20.70
CA VAL A 139 11.99 -6.51 20.73
C VAL A 139 11.74 -5.68 19.47
N PHE A 140 12.69 -4.83 19.06
CA PHE A 140 12.52 -4.00 17.87
C PHE A 140 12.60 -4.78 16.57
N THR A 141 13.31 -5.91 16.54
CA THR A 141 13.28 -6.82 15.38
C THR A 141 11.89 -7.44 15.22
N LEU A 142 11.34 -8.02 16.29
CA LEU A 142 10.00 -8.61 16.27
C LEU A 142 8.92 -7.55 15.95
N TRP A 143 9.06 -6.37 16.54
CA TRP A 143 8.16 -5.25 16.26
C TRP A 143 8.27 -4.77 14.80
N GLY A 144 9.47 -4.67 14.25
CA GLY A 144 9.69 -4.32 12.84
C GLY A 144 9.05 -5.32 11.88
N ILE A 145 9.12 -6.62 12.19
CA ILE A 145 8.42 -7.68 11.42
C ILE A 145 6.91 -7.47 11.49
N ALA A 146 6.36 -7.17 12.68
CA ALA A 146 4.94 -6.92 12.85
C ALA A 146 4.48 -5.66 12.09
N VAL A 147 5.28 -4.59 12.10
CA VAL A 147 5.03 -3.37 11.33
C VAL A 147 5.09 -3.62 9.83
N PHE A 148 6.07 -4.40 9.35
CA PHE A 148 6.12 -4.84 7.95
C PHE A 148 4.85 -5.59 7.56
N TRP A 149 4.38 -6.50 8.40
CA TRP A 149 3.12 -7.21 8.17
C TRP A 149 1.92 -6.25 8.07
N VAL A 150 1.83 -5.24 8.94
CA VAL A 150 0.77 -4.21 8.88
C VAL A 150 0.80 -3.44 7.55
N PHE A 151 1.98 -3.06 7.07
CA PHE A 151 2.12 -2.37 5.79
C PHE A 151 1.77 -3.25 4.58
N ASN A 152 2.11 -4.54 4.64
CA ASN A 152 1.94 -5.45 3.50
C ASN A 152 0.56 -6.14 3.47
N SER A 153 -0.12 -6.25 4.60
CA SER A 153 -1.45 -6.88 4.72
C SER A 153 -2.61 -6.00 4.25
N GLY A 154 -2.35 -4.74 3.90
CA GLY A 154 -3.40 -3.77 3.58
C GLY A 154 -4.20 -3.30 4.82
N ALA A 155 -3.76 -3.61 6.05
CA ALA A 155 -4.45 -3.20 7.27
C ALA A 155 -4.69 -1.68 7.35
N MET A 156 -3.77 -0.90 6.78
CA MET A 156 -3.82 0.57 6.69
C MET A 156 -4.40 1.12 5.38
N ASP A 157 -4.78 0.25 4.45
CA ASP A 157 -5.46 0.67 3.23
C ASP A 157 -6.95 0.81 3.51
N LEU A 158 -7.46 2.03 3.41
CA LEU A 158 -8.88 2.32 3.52
C LEU A 158 -9.57 2.22 2.15
N SER A 159 -8.83 2.31 1.04
CA SER A 159 -9.39 2.44 -0.31
C SER A 159 -9.83 1.13 -0.95
N THR A 160 -9.30 0.00 -0.50
CA THR A 160 -9.64 -1.35 -0.95
C THR A 160 -10.73 -2.02 -0.12
N ARG A 161 -11.28 -1.31 0.87
CA ARG A 161 -12.33 -1.83 1.74
C ARG A 161 -13.68 -1.70 1.05
N ASP A 162 -14.35 -2.85 0.90
CA ASP A 162 -15.70 -2.92 0.34
C ASP A 162 -16.63 -1.94 1.05
N ASN A 163 -17.44 -1.26 0.23
CA ASN A 163 -18.66 -0.59 0.66
C ASN A 163 -19.66 -1.67 1.12
N ALA A 164 -19.38 -2.35 2.23
CA ALA A 164 -20.19 -3.46 2.75
C ALA A 164 -21.51 -3.01 3.40
N SER A 165 -22.11 -1.93 2.91
CA SER A 165 -23.43 -1.47 3.30
C SER A 165 -24.10 -0.72 2.15
N GLY A 166 -24.67 -1.46 1.19
CA GLY A 166 -25.37 -0.85 0.06
C GLY A 166 -26.03 -1.89 -0.85
N GLN A 167 -26.98 -2.64 -0.28
CA GLN A 167 -28.08 -3.33 -0.96
C GLN A 167 -27.88 -3.69 -2.44
N GLN A 168 -27.63 -4.98 -2.67
CA GLN A 168 -28.07 -5.67 -3.87
C GLN A 168 -29.50 -5.21 -4.20
N ALA A 169 -29.67 -4.46 -5.29
CA ALA A 169 -30.96 -4.08 -5.82
C ALA A 169 -31.69 -5.39 -6.17
N THR A 170 -32.51 -5.86 -5.24
CA THR A 170 -33.50 -6.90 -5.49
C THR A 170 -34.56 -6.24 -6.34
N GLY A 171 -34.42 -6.36 -7.66
CA GLY A 171 -35.43 -5.98 -8.62
C GLY A 171 -36.64 -6.88 -8.46
N ASN A 172 -37.57 -6.46 -7.61
CA ASN A 172 -38.95 -6.91 -7.59
C ASN A 172 -39.82 -5.68 -7.80
N GLU A 173 -40.10 -5.39 -9.07
CA GLU A 173 -41.36 -4.80 -9.52
C GLU A 173 -41.89 -5.63 -10.68
#